data_AF-A0A7V9NX24-F1
#
_entry.id   AF-A0A7V9NX24-F1
#
_cell.length_a   1.000
_cell.length_b   1.000
_cell.length_c   1.000
_cell.angle_alpha   90.00
_cell.angle_beta   90.00
_cell.angle_gamma   90.00
#
_symmetry.space_group_name_H-M   'P 1'
#
loop_
_entity.id
_entity.type
_entity.pdbx_description
1 polymer ?
#
loop_
_entity_poly.entity_id
_entity_poly.type
_entity_poly.pdbx_seq_one_letter_code
_entity_poly.pdbx_strand_id
1 'polypeptide(L)'
;MKPLKLKAMKQEKEIIEETIKIPIDMVVDVLSVILKENLTHEIIQVIPNRSLIVVAITYDKKFSRHQNALYDIQTMLEDYTNFRSEEEEEEENVNWR
;
A
#
# COMPACT_ATOMS: atom_id res chain seq x y z
N MET A 1 36.23 13.05 -35.67
CA MET A 1 34.91 12.81 -35.05
C MET A 1 35.02 13.10 -33.56
N LYS A 2 34.23 14.04 -33.01
CA LYS A 2 34.21 14.35 -31.56
C LYS A 2 33.25 13.38 -30.86
N PRO A 3 33.60 12.78 -29.71
CA PRO A 3 32.69 11.89 -29.01
C PRO A 3 31.57 12.70 -28.35
N LEU A 4 30.33 12.27 -28.60
CA LEU A 4 29.13 12.77 -27.92
C LEU A 4 29.20 12.34 -26.45
N LYS A 5 29.40 13.31 -25.55
CA LYS A 5 29.24 13.10 -24.11
C LYS A 5 27.74 12.90 -23.85
N LEU A 6 27.32 11.66 -23.63
CA LEU A 6 26.02 11.36 -23.03
C LEU A 6 25.99 12.01 -21.64
N LYS A 7 25.30 13.15 -21.53
CA LYS A 7 24.88 13.68 -20.23
C LYS A 7 23.85 12.67 -19.69
N ALA A 8 24.27 11.83 -18.75
CA ALA A 8 23.31 11.12 -17.91
C ALA A 8 22.45 12.19 -17.23
N MET A 9 21.18 12.29 -17.64
CA MET A 9 20.18 13.04 -16.88
C MET A 9 20.03 12.32 -15.55
N LYS A 10 20.66 12.85 -14.49
CA LYS A 10 20.32 12.46 -13.12
C LYS A 10 18.86 12.84 -12.90
N GLN A 11 17.95 11.88 -13.03
CA GLN A 11 16.61 12.02 -12.46
C GLN A 11 16.81 12.15 -10.95
N GLU A 12 16.58 13.35 -10.42
CA GLU A 12 16.48 13.57 -8.98
C GLU A 12 15.28 12.76 -8.47
N LYS A 13 15.55 11.65 -7.78
CA LYS A 13 14.53 10.83 -7.13
C LYS A 13 13.85 11.65 -6.04
N GLU A 14 12.51 11.62 -5.99
CA GLU A 14 11.74 12.22 -4.89
C GLU A 14 11.26 11.07 -4.02
N ILE A 15 12.11 10.64 -3.09
CA ILE A 15 11.84 9.50 -2.22
C ILE A 15 10.93 9.95 -1.08
N ILE A 16 9.80 9.27 -0.94
CA ILE A 16 8.81 9.48 0.12
C ILE A 16 8.70 8.19 0.94
N GLU A 17 8.49 8.35 2.24
CA GLU A 17 8.13 7.27 3.15
C GLU A 17 6.70 7.49 3.65
N GLU A 18 5.90 6.42 3.64
CA GLU A 18 4.52 6.43 4.09
C GLU A 18 4.25 5.20 4.95
N THR A 19 3.42 5.35 5.98
CA THR A 19 3.06 4.24 6.87
C THR A 19 1.61 3.85 6.63
N ILE A 20 1.38 2.57 6.35
CA ILE A 20 0.04 2.01 6.15
C ILE A 20 -0.29 0.98 7.23
N LYS A 21 -1.58 0.87 7.55
CA LYS A 21 -2.13 -0.15 8.44
C LYS A 21 -2.91 -1.15 7.61
N ILE A 22 -2.56 -2.43 7.74
CA ILE A 22 -3.08 -3.51 6.92
C ILE A 22 -3.80 -4.51 7.84
N PRO A 23 -5.10 -4.79 7.64
CA PRO A 23 -5.79 -5.91 8.26
C PRO A 23 -5.09 -7.22 7.95
N ILE A 24 -4.95 -8.10 8.94
CA ILE A 24 -4.17 -9.35 8.81
C ILE A 24 -4.67 -10.22 7.65
N ASP A 25 -5.98 -10.18 7.40
CA ASP A 25 -6.65 -10.92 6.34
C ASP A 25 -6.29 -10.39 4.93
N MET A 26 -5.90 -9.12 4.84
CA MET A 26 -5.52 -8.43 3.59
C MET A 26 -3.99 -8.39 3.37
N VAL A 27 -3.19 -8.92 4.30
CA VAL A 27 -1.73 -8.81 4.27
C VAL A 27 -1.13 -9.42 3.01
N VAL A 28 -1.62 -10.58 2.58
CA VAL A 28 -1.10 -11.28 1.41
C VAL A 28 -1.36 -10.46 0.14
N ASP A 29 -2.58 -9.92 -0.01
CA ASP A 29 -2.97 -9.14 -1.17
C ASP A 29 -2.17 -7.84 -1.26
N VAL A 30 -2.08 -7.10 -0.15
CA VAL A 30 -1.32 -5.84 -0.10
C VAL A 30 0.18 -6.08 -0.31
N LEU A 31 0.78 -7.09 0.33
CA LEU A 31 2.18 -7.43 0.11
C LEU A 31 2.44 -7.88 -1.33
N SER A 32 1.48 -8.53 -1.99
CA SER A 32 1.64 -8.93 -3.39
C SER A 32 1.86 -7.73 -4.31
N VAL A 33 1.14 -6.62 -4.08
CA VAL A 33 1.29 -5.36 -4.84
C VAL A 33 2.65 -4.72 -4.55
N ILE A 34 3.02 -4.64 -3.26
CA ILE A 34 4.31 -4.09 -2.81
C ILE A 34 5.48 -4.83 -3.46
N LEU A 35 5.45 -6.17 -3.44
CA LEU A 35 6.50 -7.01 -4.01
C LEU A 35 6.53 -6.95 -5.54
N LYS A 36 5.36 -6.96 -6.19
CA LYS A 36 5.25 -6.89 -7.66
C LYS A 36 5.89 -5.62 -8.22
N GLU A 37 5.68 -4.49 -7.56
CA GLU A 37 6.19 -3.19 -8.02
C GLU A 37 7.53 -2.82 -7.37
N ASN A 38 8.17 -3.75 -6.65
CA ASN A 38 9.47 -3.57 -5.97
C ASN A 38 9.51 -2.35 -5.04
N LEU A 39 8.42 -2.10 -4.33
CA LEU A 39 8.37 -1.07 -3.29
C LEU A 39 9.24 -1.49 -2.09
N THR A 40 10.12 -0.59 -1.65
CA THR A 40 10.89 -0.82 -0.43
C THR A 40 9.94 -0.77 0.76
N HIS A 41 9.98 -1.77 1.63
CA HIS A 41 9.02 -1.89 2.72
C HIS A 41 9.66 -2.46 3.98
N GLU A 42 9.12 -2.08 5.13
CA GLU A 42 9.50 -2.58 6.44
C GLU A 42 8.25 -2.79 7.31
N ILE A 43 8.15 -3.96 7.94
CA ILE A 43 7.10 -4.22 8.94
C ILE A 43 7.55 -3.56 10.24
N ILE A 44 6.92 -2.43 10.60
CA ILE A 44 7.25 -1.66 11.80
C ILE A 44 6.66 -2.32 13.05
N GLN A 45 5.41 -2.78 12.94
CA GLN A 45 4.67 -3.27 14.09
C GLN A 45 3.64 -4.31 13.68
N VAL A 46 3.46 -5.33 14.52
CA VAL A 46 2.30 -6.23 14.47
C VAL A 46 1.44 -5.93 15.70
N ILE A 47 0.14 -5.74 15.50
CA ILE A 47 -0.86 -5.41 16.54
C ILE A 47 -1.90 -6.54 16.57
N PRO A 48 -1.60 -7.68 17.25
CA PRO A 48 -2.41 -8.89 17.15
C PRO A 48 -3.84 -8.72 17.69
N ASN A 49 -4.00 -7.93 18.76
CA ASN A 49 -5.30 -7.69 19.40
C ASN A 49 -6.28 -6.90 18.53
N ARG A 50 -5.80 -6.27 17.46
CA ARG A 50 -6.64 -5.59 16.46
C ARG A 50 -6.57 -6.26 15.10
N SER A 51 -5.86 -7.39 14.98
CA SER A 51 -5.59 -8.06 13.71
C SER A 51 -5.02 -7.10 12.66
N LEU A 52 -4.08 -6.23 13.04
CA LEU A 52 -3.46 -5.24 12.16
C LEU A 52 -1.94 -5.43 12.08
N ILE A 53 -1.36 -5.15 10.91
CA ILE A 53 0.07 -5.00 10.68
C ILE A 53 0.33 -3.58 10.19
N VAL A 54 1.39 -2.95 10.71
CA VAL A 54 1.83 -1.61 10.31
C VAL A 54 3.08 -1.76 9.46
N VAL A 55 3.04 -1.22 8.25
CA VAL A 55 4.12 -1.32 7.26
C VAL A 55 4.53 0.08 6.83
N ALA A 56 5.83 0.38 6.89
CA ALA A 56 6.41 1.52 6.20
C ALA A 56 6.72 1.13 4.77
N ILE A 57 6.36 2.00 3.82
CA ILE A 57 6.65 1.87 2.40
C ILE A 57 7.45 3.10 1.98
N THR A 58 8.61 2.84 1.37
CA THR A 58 9.45 3.86 0.75
C THR A 58 9.36 3.74 -0.77
N TYR A 59 9.07 4.87 -1.43
CA TYR A 59 8.84 4.91 -2.86
C TYR A 59 9.34 6.19 -3.50
N ASP A 60 9.65 6.13 -4.80
CA ASP A 60 9.94 7.32 -5.61
C ASP A 60 8.63 7.90 -6.18
N LYS A 61 8.26 9.10 -5.72
CA LYS A 61 7.05 9.82 -6.16
C LYS A 61 7.06 10.12 -7.65
N LYS A 62 8.23 10.26 -8.28
CA LYS A 62 8.30 10.53 -9.73
C LYS A 62 8.08 9.27 -10.56
N PHE A 63 8.05 8.10 -9.93
CA PHE A 63 7.84 6.83 -10.62
C PHE A 63 6.36 6.45 -10.57
N SER A 64 5.67 6.64 -11.71
CA SER A 64 4.22 6.43 -11.82
C SER A 64 3.76 5.05 -11.39
N ARG A 65 4.56 4.00 -11.60
CA ARG A 65 4.22 2.65 -11.13
C ARG A 65 4.11 2.57 -9.61
N HIS A 66 4.99 3.26 -8.87
CA HIS A 66 4.90 3.30 -7.42
C HIS A 66 3.67 4.08 -6.96
N GLN A 67 3.35 5.18 -7.63
CA GLN A 67 2.14 5.95 -7.32
C GLN A 67 0.87 5.11 -7.54
N ASN A 68 0.80 4.39 -8.66
CA ASN A 68 -0.31 3.49 -8.96
C ASN A 68 -0.39 2.35 -7.94
N ALA A 69 0.74 1.75 -7.57
CA ALA A 69 0.77 0.69 -6.57
C ALA A 69 0.20 1.15 -5.22
N LEU A 70 0.54 2.37 -4.80
CA LEU A 70 0.00 2.95 -3.56
C LEU A 70 -1.49 3.25 -3.68
N TYR A 71 -1.92 3.79 -4.82
CA TYR A 71 -3.33 4.02 -5.08
C TYR A 71 -4.13 2.70 -5.01
N ASP A 72 -3.64 1.65 -5.68
CA ASP A 72 -4.28 0.33 -5.65
C ASP A 72 -4.37 -0.23 -4.23
N ILE A 73 -3.30 -0.10 -3.42
CA ILE A 73 -3.30 -0.52 -2.01
C ILE A 73 -4.31 0.28 -1.20
N GLN A 74 -4.38 1.60 -1.38
CA GLN A 74 -5.34 2.45 -0.67
C GLN A 74 -6.78 2.05 -1.03
N THR A 75 -7.07 1.85 -2.31
CA THR A 75 -8.39 1.39 -2.77
C THR A 75 -8.75 0.03 -2.19
N MET A 76 -7.82 -0.94 -2.17
CA MET A 76 -8.07 -2.25 -1.55
C MET A 76 -8.43 -2.13 -0.06
N LEU A 77 -7.75 -1.26 0.67
CA LEU A 77 -8.00 -1.05 2.10
C LEU A 77 -9.33 -0.32 2.36
N GLU A 78 -9.67 0.65 1.51
CA GLU A 78 -10.96 1.34 1.56
C GLU A 78 -12.12 0.38 1.26
N ASP A 79 -12.02 -0.40 0.18
CA ASP A 79 -13.03 -1.39 -0.21
C ASP A 79 -13.26 -2.42 0.89
N TYR A 80 -12.18 -2.92 1.51
CA TYR A 80 -12.29 -3.83 2.64
C TYR A 80 -12.98 -3.21 3.85
N THR A 81 -12.70 -1.93 4.13
CA THR A 81 -13.33 -1.21 5.25
C THR A 81 -14.82 -1.01 5.01
N ASN A 82 -15.20 -0.68 3.77
CA ASN A 82 -16.60 -0.55 3.39
C ASN A 82 -17.32 -1.89 3.50
N PHE A 83 -16.73 -2.96 2.95
CA PHE A 83 -17.28 -4.31 3.02
C PHE A 83 -17.53 -4.76 4.47
N ARG A 84 -16.56 -4.55 5.37
CA ARG A 84 -16.75 -4.88 6.79
C ARG A 84 -17.83 -4.05 7.47
N SER A 85 -17.91 -2.76 7.12
CA SER A 85 -18.95 -1.88 7.67
C SER A 85 -20.34 -2.32 7.21
N GLU A 86 -20.48 -2.70 5.94
CA GLU A 86 -21.72 -3.25 5.38
C GLU A 86 -22.12 -4.58 6.04
N GLU A 87 -21.16 -5.50 6.23
CA GLU A 87 -21.42 -6.76 6.97
C GLU A 87 -21.88 -6.51 8.40
N GLU A 88 -21.24 -5.58 9.13
CA GLU A 88 -21.63 -5.21 10.49
C GLU A 88 -23.06 -4.60 10.52
N GLU A 89 -23.39 -3.72 9.57
CA GLU A 89 -24.73 -3.14 9.44
C GLU A 89 -25.79 -4.19 9.08
N GLU A 90 -25.48 -5.17 8.23
CA GLU A 90 -26.37 -6.28 7.90
C GLU A 90 -26.61 -7.19 9.12
N GLU A 91 -25.56 -7.56 9.87
CA GLU A 91 -25.68 -8.38 11.08
C GLU A 91 -26.52 -7.70 12.17
N GLU A 92 -26.39 -6.39 12.35
CA GLU A 92 -27.20 -5.61 13.30
C GLU A 92 -28.69 -5.54 12.89
N ASN A 93 -28.96 -5.45 11.58
CA ASN A 93 -30.33 -5.39 11.05
C ASN A 93 -31.04 -6.75 11.00
N VAL A 94 -30.32 -7.86 11.12
CA VAL A 94 -30.87 -9.22 11.20
C VAL A 94 -31.24 -9.61 12.64
N ASN A 95 -31.37 -8.63 13.55
CA ASN A 95 -31.95 -8.86 14.88
C ASN A 95 -33.49 -9.05 14.81
N TRP A 96 -33.92 -10.16 14.21
CA TRP A 96 -35.30 -10.62 14.26
C TRP A 96 -35.60 -11.12 15.68
N ARG A 97 -36.45 -10.36 16.39
CA ARG A 97 -37.24 -10.87 17.50
C ARG A 97 -38.50 -11.54 17.00
#